data_AF-A0A0L8HQ82-F1
#
_entry.id   AF-A0A0L8HQ82-F1
#
_cell.length_a   1.000
_cell.length_b   1.000
_cell.length_c   1.000
_cell.angle_alpha   90.00
_cell.angle_beta   90.00
_cell.angle_gamma   90.00
#
_symmetry.space_group_name_H-M   'P 1'
#
loop_
_entity.id
_entity.type
_entity.pdbx_description
1 polymer ?
#
loop_
_entity_poly.entity_id
_entity_poly.type
_entity_poly.pdbx_seq_one_letter_code
_entity_poly.pdbx_strand_id
1 'polypeptide(L)'
;MSNLSCDGSWNSFKERICEIGSNTLGSVVIKQQDWFDDNDKEIGIILEEKINADLSMNRRAATNYGPTSSTAAPLHSKDSTEVLTNPKDIVRKWKEHFDLLLNRPTKVDLSLLDNIPERPTKHFLA
;
A
#
# COMPACT_ATOMS: atom_id res chain seq x y z
N MET A 1 7.96 5.19 38.17
CA MET A 1 7.41 4.19 37.25
C MET A 1 8.00 4.48 35.87
N SER A 2 9.08 3.80 35.52
CA SER A 2 9.81 4.00 34.27
C SER A 2 9.00 3.47 33.10
N ASN A 3 8.71 4.35 32.15
CA ASN A 3 8.07 4.07 30.87
C ASN A 3 9.01 3.16 30.06
N LEU A 4 8.85 1.84 30.21
CA LEU A 4 9.52 0.84 29.39
C LEU A 4 8.97 1.00 27.97
N SER A 5 9.74 1.73 27.17
CA SER A 5 9.51 1.99 25.75
C SER A 5 9.16 0.68 25.03
N CYS A 6 7.90 0.56 24.62
CA CYS A 6 7.35 -0.57 23.86
C CYS A 6 8.21 -0.88 22.61
N ASP A 7 8.84 0.14 22.05
CA ASP A 7 9.68 0.04 20.87
C ASP A 7 10.96 -0.78 21.12
N GLY A 8 11.54 -0.69 22.32
CA GLY A 8 12.74 -1.45 22.67
C GLY A 8 12.48 -2.96 22.72
N SER A 9 11.36 -3.35 23.34
CA SER A 9 10.96 -4.76 23.44
C SER A 9 10.61 -5.36 22.07
N TRP A 10 9.99 -4.57 21.19
CA TRP A 10 9.61 -5.02 19.86
C TRP A 10 10.81 -5.20 18.93
N ASN A 11 11.80 -4.30 19.01
CA ASN A 11 13.02 -4.42 18.22
C ASN A 11 13.84 -5.64 18.62
N SER A 12 14.02 -5.89 19.93
CA SER A 12 14.74 -7.07 20.40
C SER A 12 14.05 -8.38 20.01
N PHE A 13 12.71 -8.39 19.99
CA PHE A 13 11.95 -9.56 19.51
C PHE A 13 12.18 -9.82 18.02
N LYS A 14 12.08 -8.78 17.17
CA LYS A 14 12.34 -8.94 15.73
C LYS A 14 13.76 -9.40 15.45
N GLU A 15 14.75 -8.81 16.10
CA GLU A 15 16.17 -9.19 15.96
C GLU A 15 16.36 -10.68 16.27
N ARG A 16 15.77 -11.16 17.37
CA ARG A 16 15.82 -12.58 17.77
C ARG A 16 15.18 -13.51 16.73
N ILE A 17 14.04 -13.13 16.19
CA ILE A 17 13.33 -13.90 15.16
C ILE A 17 14.15 -13.95 13.86
N CYS A 18 14.70 -12.82 13.43
CA CYS A 18 15.57 -12.74 12.26
C CYS A 18 16.85 -13.58 12.42
N GLU A 19 17.45 -13.56 13.62
CA GLU A 19 18.63 -14.37 13.96
C GLU A 19 18.32 -15.86 13.90
N ILE A 20 17.24 -16.31 14.54
CA ILE A 20 16.83 -17.73 14.54
C ILE A 20 16.45 -18.18 13.12
N GLY A 21 15.72 -17.35 12.38
CA GLY A 21 15.36 -17.63 10.99
C GLY A 21 16.60 -17.80 10.12
N SER A 22 17.58 -16.91 10.24
CA SER A 22 18.84 -16.98 9.51
C SER A 22 19.66 -18.22 9.88
N ASN A 23 19.71 -18.58 11.18
CA ASN A 23 20.47 -19.74 11.66
C ASN A 23 19.84 -21.08 11.25
N THR A 24 18.51 -21.13 11.18
CA THR A 24 17.77 -22.38 10.90
C THR A 24 17.59 -22.62 9.41
N LEU A 25 17.28 -21.58 8.64
CA LEU A 25 16.95 -21.67 7.22
C LEU A 25 18.10 -21.23 6.30
N GLY A 26 19.15 -20.61 6.87
CA GLY A 26 20.17 -19.92 6.10
C GLY A 26 19.66 -18.59 5.55
N SER A 27 20.59 -17.76 5.07
CA SER A 27 20.23 -16.59 4.26
C SER A 27 20.10 -17.02 2.80
N VAL A 28 18.86 -17.28 2.37
CA VAL A 28 18.58 -17.41 0.94
C VAL A 28 18.53 -16.00 0.37
N VAL A 29 19.65 -15.54 -0.20
CA VAL A 29 19.63 -14.36 -1.08
C VAL A 29 18.93 -14.78 -2.35
N ILE A 30 17.60 -14.61 -2.38
CA ILE A 30 16.82 -14.74 -3.60
C ILE A 30 17.27 -13.59 -4.50
N LYS A 31 18.23 -13.84 -5.38
CA LYS A 31 18.48 -12.99 -6.54
C LYS A 31 17.28 -13.20 -7.45
N GLN A 32 16.28 -12.34 -7.32
CA GLN A 32 15.21 -12.33 -8.31
C GLN A 32 15.87 -11.78 -9.56
N GLN A 33 16.05 -12.64 -10.55
CA GLN A 33 16.68 -12.33 -11.83
C GLN A 33 15.77 -11.43 -12.69
N ASP A 34 15.07 -10.49 -12.06
CA ASP A 34 14.25 -9.48 -12.70
C ASP A 34 15.08 -8.20 -12.79
N TRP A 35 14.85 -7.46 -13.87
CA TRP A 35 15.56 -6.23 -14.23
C TRP A 35 15.67 -5.19 -13.11
N PHE A 36 14.88 -5.30 -12.04
CA PHE A 36 14.92 -4.43 -10.88
C PHE A 36 16.23 -4.52 -10.09
N ASP A 37 16.84 -5.70 -9.93
CA ASP A 37 18.09 -5.86 -9.16
C ASP A 37 19.26 -5.12 -9.84
N ASP A 38 19.30 -5.11 -11.18
CA ASP A 38 20.31 -4.39 -11.95
C ASP A 38 20.15 -2.86 -11.86
N ASN A 39 18.92 -2.40 -11.62
CA ASN A 39 18.56 -0.98 -11.57
C ASN A 39 18.38 -0.44 -10.14
N ASP A 40 18.51 -1.27 -9.10
CA ASP A 40 18.22 -0.92 -7.70
C ASP A 40 18.99 0.33 -7.23
N LYS A 41 20.25 0.46 -7.64
CA LYS A 41 21.09 1.62 -7.34
C LYS A 41 20.61 2.89 -8.05
N GLU A 42 20.23 2.79 -9.32
CA GLU A 42 19.75 3.91 -10.11
C GLU A 42 18.37 4.38 -9.60
N ILE A 43 17.50 3.43 -9.26
CA ILE A 43 16.21 3.68 -8.61
C ILE A 43 16.43 4.38 -7.27
N GLY A 44 17.40 3.92 -6.46
CA GLY A 44 17.77 4.56 -5.20
C GLY A 44 18.17 6.03 -5.36
N ILE A 45 19.04 6.33 -6.33
CA ILE A 45 19.49 7.70 -6.62
C ILE A 45 18.28 8.58 -7.03
N ILE A 46 17.43 8.11 -7.93
CA ILE A 46 16.26 8.86 -8.40
C ILE A 46 15.26 9.11 -7.25
N LEU A 47 15.08 8.13 -6.37
CA LEU A 47 14.22 8.28 -5.18
C LEU A 47 14.80 9.29 -4.21
N GLU A 48 16.10 9.27 -3.93
CA GLU A 48 16.77 10.25 -3.08
C GLU A 48 16.69 11.66 -3.67
N GLU A 49 16.94 11.83 -4.96
CA GLU A 49 16.79 13.12 -5.65
C GLU A 49 15.36 13.66 -5.54
N LYS A 50 14.36 12.80 -5.75
CA LYS A 50 12.96 13.17 -5.62
C LYS A 50 12.58 13.55 -4.19
N ILE A 51 12.98 12.75 -3.20
CA ILE A 51 12.75 13.05 -1.79
C ILE A 51 13.40 14.38 -1.42
N ASN A 52 14.63 14.62 -1.86
CA ASN A 52 15.33 15.88 -1.62
C ASN A 52 14.66 17.06 -2.31
N ALA A 53 14.16 16.88 -3.54
CA ALA A 53 13.39 17.90 -4.25
C ALA A 53 12.08 18.23 -3.52
N ASP A 54 11.30 17.22 -3.14
CA ASP A 54 10.05 17.37 -2.40
C ASP A 54 10.29 18.05 -1.04
N LEU A 55 11.34 17.64 -0.30
CA LEU A 55 11.73 18.28 0.95
C LEU A 55 12.19 19.73 0.74
N SER A 56 12.92 20.03 -0.34
CA SER A 56 13.36 21.40 -0.65
C SER A 56 12.20 22.32 -1.03
N MET A 57 11.22 21.81 -1.79
CA MET A 57 10.00 22.52 -2.13
C MET A 57 9.14 22.74 -0.88
N ASN A 58 8.99 21.72 -0.05
CA ASN A 58 8.22 21.82 1.19
C ASN A 58 8.91 22.73 2.22
N ARG A 59 10.25 22.79 2.27
CA ARG A 59 11.00 23.72 3.13
C ARG A 59 10.74 25.18 2.76
N ARG A 60 10.64 25.48 1.46
CA ARG A 60 10.27 26.82 0.94
C ARG A 60 8.81 27.19 1.22
N ALA A 61 7.89 26.22 1.11
CA ALA A 61 6.49 26.41 1.48
C ALA A 61 6.33 26.65 2.98
N ALA A 62 7.05 25.91 3.82
CA ALA A 62 7.02 26.05 5.27
C ALA A 62 7.53 27.42 5.77
N THR A 63 8.55 27.99 5.11
CA THR A 63 9.09 29.31 5.48
C THR A 63 8.18 30.49 5.14
N ASN A 64 7.27 30.33 4.18
CA ASN A 64 6.39 31.41 3.72
C ASN A 64 4.93 31.23 4.18
N TYR A 65 4.49 29.99 4.47
CA TYR A 65 3.08 29.67 4.75
C TYR A 65 2.86 28.67 5.91
N GLY A 66 3.90 28.26 6.64
CA GLY A 66 3.79 27.33 7.79
C GLY A 66 3.70 25.85 7.39
N PRO A 67 3.61 24.90 8.35
CA PRO A 67 3.51 23.49 8.04
C PRO A 67 2.26 23.26 7.18
N THR A 68 2.48 22.86 5.92
CA THR A 68 1.40 22.52 4.99
C THR A 68 0.72 21.27 5.53
N SER A 69 -0.34 21.46 6.33
CA SER A 69 -1.22 20.37 6.71
C SER A 69 -1.66 19.69 5.42
N SER A 70 -1.46 18.37 5.35
CA SER A 70 -1.96 17.54 4.27
C SER A 70 -3.46 17.80 4.14
N THR A 71 -3.78 18.68 3.21
CA THR A 71 -5.16 19.10 2.98
C THR A 71 -5.68 18.10 1.98
N ALA A 72 -6.61 17.26 2.41
CA ALA A 72 -7.25 16.29 1.53
C ALA A 72 -7.71 17.02 0.26
N ALA A 73 -7.32 16.49 -0.91
CA ALA A 73 -7.62 17.12 -2.18
C ALA A 73 -9.15 17.34 -2.29
N PRO A 74 -9.61 18.58 -2.54
CA PRO A 74 -11.04 18.85 -2.62
C PRO A 74 -11.68 18.01 -3.73
N LEU A 75 -12.78 17.32 -3.41
CA LEU A 75 -13.50 16.49 -4.38
C LEU A 75 -14.79 17.17 -4.81
N HIS A 76 -15.09 17.14 -6.10
CA HIS A 76 -16.40 17.57 -6.57
C HIS A 76 -17.45 16.49 -6.27
N SER A 77 -18.63 16.93 -5.87
CA SER A 77 -19.81 16.06 -5.81
C SER A 77 -20.11 15.49 -7.19
N LYS A 78 -20.83 14.36 -7.24
CA LYS A 78 -21.20 13.67 -8.50
C LYS A 78 -21.96 14.57 -9.48
N ASP A 79 -22.76 15.50 -8.95
CA ASP A 79 -23.54 16.46 -9.72
C ASP A 79 -22.77 17.76 -10.01
N SER A 80 -21.48 17.81 -9.65
CA SER A 80 -20.55 18.95 -9.81
C SER A 80 -20.96 20.25 -9.12
N THR A 81 -22.01 20.23 -8.30
CA THR A 81 -22.59 21.41 -7.63
C THR A 81 -21.85 21.86 -6.38
N GLU A 82 -21.17 20.93 -5.69
CA GLU A 82 -20.51 21.20 -4.41
C GLU A 82 -19.07 20.67 -4.40
N VAL A 83 -18.18 21.40 -3.74
CA VAL A 83 -16.79 20.99 -3.50
C VAL A 83 -16.66 20.51 -2.05
N LEU A 84 -16.26 19.26 -1.89
CA LEU A 84 -16.05 18.60 -0.61
C LEU A 84 -14.60 18.80 -0.16
N THR A 85 -14.42 19.63 0.85
CA THR A 85 -13.12 19.93 1.48
C THR A 85 -12.93 19.22 2.81
N ASN A 86 -14.02 18.78 3.45
CA ASN A 86 -13.97 18.06 4.72
C ASN A 86 -13.56 16.59 4.52
N PRO A 87 -12.51 16.10 5.21
CA PRO A 87 -12.04 14.72 5.10
C PRO A 87 -13.13 13.65 5.35
N LYS A 88 -14.07 13.91 6.27
CA LYS A 88 -15.16 12.95 6.56
C LYS A 88 -16.12 12.80 5.37
N ASP A 89 -16.44 13.91 4.72
CA ASP A 89 -17.32 13.93 3.55
C ASP A 89 -16.64 13.30 2.33
N ILE A 90 -15.34 13.52 2.17
CA ILE A 90 -14.51 12.87 1.15
C ILE A 90 -14.55 11.34 1.33
N VAL A 91 -14.26 10.83 2.54
CA VAL A 91 -14.28 9.39 2.81
C VAL A 91 -15.67 8.79 2.62
N ARG A 92 -16.72 9.49 3.03
CA ARG A 92 -18.11 9.06 2.81
C ARG A 92 -18.41 8.93 1.31
N LYS A 93 -17.96 9.86 0.48
CA LYS A 93 -18.14 9.77 -0.98
C LYS A 93 -17.34 8.63 -1.61
N TRP A 94 -16.12 8.39 -1.16
CA TRP A 94 -15.37 7.22 -1.60
C TRP A 94 -16.13 5.93 -1.29
N LYS A 95 -16.70 5.80 -0.07
CA LYS A 95 -17.53 4.65 0.29
C LYS A 95 -18.72 4.49 -0.66
N GLU A 96 -19.49 5.55 -0.90
CA GLU A 96 -20.62 5.53 -1.83
C GLU A 96 -20.20 5.12 -3.25
N HIS A 97 -19.08 5.66 -3.76
CA HIS A 97 -18.56 5.34 -5.08
C HIS A 97 -18.11 3.89 -5.20
N PHE A 98 -17.34 3.39 -4.23
CA PHE A 98 -16.84 2.02 -4.24
C PHE A 98 -17.95 1.00 -4.04
N ASP A 99 -18.97 1.30 -3.24
CA ASP A 99 -20.13 0.43 -3.08
C ASP A 99 -20.86 0.25 -4.43
N LEU A 100 -21.05 1.34 -5.17
CA LEU A 100 -21.61 1.29 -6.52
C LEU A 100 -20.69 0.63 -7.54
N LEU A 101 -19.37 0.60 -7.34
CA LEU A 101 -18.43 0.04 -8.32
C LEU A 101 -18.22 -1.46 -8.09
N LEU A 102 -17.96 -1.85 -6.85
CA LEU A 102 -17.52 -3.20 -6.46
C LEU A 102 -18.68 -4.07 -5.99
N ASN A 103 -19.69 -3.49 -5.33
CA ASN A 103 -20.80 -4.23 -4.73
C ASN A 103 -22.07 -4.19 -5.60
N ARG A 104 -21.92 -4.10 -6.92
CA ARG A 104 -23.08 -4.12 -7.83
C ARG A 104 -23.78 -5.47 -7.70
N PRO A 105 -25.10 -5.49 -7.44
CA PRO A 105 -25.85 -6.73 -7.44
C PRO A 105 -25.85 -7.28 -8.87
N THR A 106 -25.04 -8.31 -9.09
CA THR A 106 -24.98 -8.99 -10.39
C THR A 106 -26.00 -10.11 -10.39
N LYS A 107 -26.96 -10.07 -11.32
CA LYS A 107 -27.86 -11.19 -11.58
C LYS A 107 -27.10 -12.19 -12.48
N VAL A 108 -26.40 -13.13 -11.86
CA VAL A 108 -25.70 -14.19 -12.59
C VAL A 108 -26.70 -15.30 -12.93
N ASP A 109 -26.75 -15.68 -14.20
CA ASP A 109 -27.47 -16.87 -14.63
C ASP A 109 -26.66 -18.11 -14.23
N LEU A 110 -27.18 -18.88 -13.29
CA LEU A 110 -26.51 -20.08 -12.77
C LEU A 110 -26.46 -21.21 -13.80
N SER A 111 -27.29 -21.16 -14.85
CA SER A 111 -27.23 -22.10 -15.98
C SER A 111 -25.88 -22.06 -16.72
N LEU A 112 -25.11 -20.98 -16.55
CA LEU A 112 -23.75 -20.87 -17.08
C LEU A 112 -22.75 -21.78 -16.37
N LEU A 113 -23.03 -22.19 -15.12
CA LEU A 113 -22.16 -23.12 -14.38
C LEU A 113 -22.07 -24.48 -15.06
N ASP A 114 -23.16 -24.92 -15.70
CA ASP A 114 -23.23 -26.18 -16.45
C ASP A 114 -22.30 -26.19 -17.68
N ASN A 115 -21.84 -25.01 -18.13
CA ASN A 115 -20.95 -24.86 -19.27
C ASN A 115 -19.47 -24.75 -18.87
N ILE A 116 -19.14 -24.79 -17.57
CA ILE A 116 -17.76 -24.71 -17.10
C ILE A 116 -17.10 -26.08 -17.30
N PRO A 117 -16.04 -26.20 -18.12
CA PRO A 117 -15.39 -27.47 -18.36
C PRO A 117 -14.68 -27.96 -17.09
N GLU A 118 -14.99 -29.19 -16.67
CA GLU A 118 -14.30 -29.85 -15.57
C GLU A 118 -12.84 -30.13 -15.96
N ARG A 119 -11.90 -29.69 -15.12
CA ARG A 119 -10.49 -30.05 -15.27
C ARG A 119 -10.21 -31.30 -14.45
N PRO A 120 -9.42 -32.25 -14.97
CA PRO A 120 -9.05 -33.44 -14.22
C PRO A 120 -8.37 -33.02 -12.91
N THR A 121 -8.80 -33.65 -11.81
CA THR A 121 -8.18 -33.45 -10.51
C THR A 121 -6.72 -33.86 -10.59
N LYS A 122 -5.81 -32.95 -10.25
CA LYS A 122 -4.38 -33.28 -10.20
C LYS A 122 -4.15 -34.17 -8.99
N HIS A 123 -4.19 -35.48 -9.20
CA HIS A 123 -3.67 -36.46 -8.26
C HIS A 123 -2.13 -36.28 -8.24
N PHE A 124 -1.63 -35.34 -7.44
CA PHE A 124 -0.19 -35.19 -7.27
C PHE A 124 0.34 -36.30 -6.34
N LEU A 125 0.88 -37.32 -7.00
CA LEU A 125 2.16 -38.00 -6.74
C LEU A 125 2.38 -38.59 -5.34
N ALA A 126 2.18 -39.91 -5.24
CA ALA A 126 2.91 -40.76 -4.30
C ALA A 126 4.39 -40.86 -4.70
#